data_AF-A0A7X5TE80-F1
#
_entry.id   AF-A0A7X5TE80-F1
#
_cell.length_a   1.000
_cell.length_b   1.000
_cell.length_c   1.000
_cell.angle_alpha   90.00
_cell.angle_beta   90.00
_cell.angle_gamma   90.00
#
_symmetry.space_group_name_H-M   'P 1'
#
loop_
_entity.id
_entity.type
_entity.pdbx_description
1 polymer ?
#
loop_
_entity_poly.entity_id
_entity_poly.type
_entity_poly.pdbx_seq_one_letter_code
_entity_poly.pdbx_strand_id
1 'polypeptide(L)'
;MGGIVRNLNGTLLEIGGMPDHVHLLVYLTNLDKYSHFIRDVKAHSSLWANKNYPTLDKFEWQKGFASLTVSYSSLEGVKNYIKNQEEHHKTMTFEEEYLKFLDGQNVKYDKRFVLD
;
A
#
# COMPACT_ATOMS: atom_id res chain seq x y z
N MET A 1 2.05 -5.95 9.79
CA MET A 1 1.24 -4.72 9.58
C MET A 1 -0.18 -4.79 10.14
N GLY A 2 -0.90 -5.92 10.09
CA GLY A 2 -2.30 -5.98 10.58
C GLY A 2 -2.52 -5.52 12.02
N GLY A 3 -1.60 -5.82 12.95
CA GLY A 3 -1.68 -5.29 14.33
C GLY A 3 -1.56 -3.76 14.40
N ILE A 4 -0.73 -3.16 13.54
CA ILE A 4 -0.58 -1.70 13.47
C ILE A 4 -1.88 -1.07 12.98
N VAL A 5 -2.47 -1.60 11.90
CA VAL A 5 -3.76 -1.13 11.35
C VAL A 5 -4.85 -1.16 12.43
N ARG A 6 -4.95 -2.26 13.18
CA ARG A 6 -5.91 -2.41 14.28
C ARG A 6 -5.71 -1.38 15.39
N ASN A 7 -4.46 -1.14 15.80
CA ASN A 7 -4.13 -0.15 16.83
C ASN A 7 -4.41 1.29 16.40
N LEU A 8 -4.45 1.54 15.09
CA LEU A 8 -4.82 2.83 14.50
C LEU A 8 -6.34 2.93 14.21
N ASN A 9 -7.16 2.05 14.81
CA ASN A 9 -8.62 1.99 14.64
C ASN A 9 -9.09 1.71 13.20
N GLY A 10 -8.25 1.04 12.40
CA GLY A 10 -8.63 0.52 11.09
C GLY A 10 -8.92 -0.99 11.13
N THR A 11 -9.68 -1.47 10.15
CA THR A 11 -9.86 -2.90 9.92
C THR A 11 -9.13 -3.30 8.65
N LEU A 12 -8.09 -4.13 8.79
CA LEU A 12 -7.40 -4.72 7.65
C LEU A 12 -8.28 -5.82 7.05
N LEU A 13 -8.73 -5.63 5.81
CA LEU A 13 -9.56 -6.58 5.08
C LEU A 13 -8.74 -7.56 4.23
N GLU A 14 -7.62 -7.08 3.67
CA GLU A 14 -6.67 -7.91 2.91
C GLU A 14 -5.29 -7.26 2.88
N ILE A 15 -4.24 -8.08 2.84
CA ILE A 15 -2.84 -7.65 2.67
C ILE A 15 -2.09 -8.61 1.76
N GLY A 16 -1.30 -8.05 0.86
CA GLY A 16 -0.41 -8.78 -0.03
C GLY A 16 0.67 -7.83 -0.55
N GLY A 17 1.59 -8.33 -1.35
CA GLY A 17 2.64 -7.48 -1.91
C GLY A 17 3.73 -8.28 -2.59
N MET A 18 4.74 -7.54 -3.03
CA MET A 18 5.96 -8.00 -3.68
C MET A 18 7.18 -7.64 -2.82
N PRO A 19 8.38 -8.10 -3.18
CA PRO A 19 9.59 -7.74 -2.43
C PRO A 19 9.85 -6.23 -2.31
N ASP A 20 9.31 -5.41 -3.22
CA ASP A 20 9.53 -3.97 -3.30
C ASP A 20 8.33 -3.11 -2.86
N HIS A 21 7.12 -3.67 -2.73
CA HIS A 21 5.93 -2.91 -2.32
C HIS A 21 4.85 -3.78 -1.65
N VAL A 22 3.89 -3.13 -0.97
CA VAL A 22 2.78 -3.80 -0.26
C VAL A 22 1.45 -3.13 -0.58
N HIS A 23 0.42 -3.94 -0.81
CA HIS A 23 -0.97 -3.51 -0.91
C HIS A 23 -1.73 -3.78 0.39
N LEU A 24 -2.47 -2.77 0.85
CA LEU A 24 -3.36 -2.87 2.01
C LEU A 24 -4.78 -2.50 1.59
N LEU A 25 -5.73 -3.42 1.78
CA LEU A 25 -7.16 -3.10 1.72
C LEU A 25 -7.66 -2.86 3.13
N VAL A 26 -7.98 -1.62 3.44
CA VAL A 26 -8.34 -1.19 4.79
C VAL A 26 -9.71 -0.54 4.80
N TYR A 27 -10.54 -0.92 5.77
CA TYR A 27 -11.73 -0.18 6.13
C TYR A 27 -11.40 0.82 7.24
N LEU A 28 -11.69 2.10 6.99
CA LEU A 28 -11.50 3.20 7.93
C LEU A 28 -12.85 3.87 8.20
N THR A 29 -13.15 4.13 9.48
CA THR A 29 -14.37 4.86 9.88
C THR A 29 -14.20 6.38 9.84
N ASN A 30 -12.96 6.87 9.91
CA ASN A 30 -12.64 8.30 9.84
C ASN A 30 -11.60 8.56 8.74
N LEU A 31 -12.05 9.19 7.65
CA LEU A 31 -11.22 9.48 6.48
C LEU A 31 -10.38 10.76 6.64
N ASP A 32 -10.72 11.68 7.55
CA ASP A 32 -10.03 12.97 7.71
C ASP A 32 -8.57 12.83 8.14
N LYS A 33 -8.16 11.62 8.58
CA LYS A 33 -6.81 11.30 9.03
C LYS A 33 -6.11 10.24 8.17
N TYR A 34 -6.58 9.98 6.95
CA TYR A 34 -6.02 8.88 6.13
C TYR A 34 -4.50 9.02 5.87
N SER A 35 -4.01 10.23 5.61
CA SER A 35 -2.57 10.47 5.40
C SER A 35 -1.76 10.25 6.68
N HIS A 36 -2.31 10.61 7.83
CA HIS A 36 -1.72 10.32 9.15
C HIS A 36 -1.73 8.81 9.43
N PHE A 37 -2.81 8.12 9.08
CA PHE A 37 -2.91 6.67 9.19
C PHE A 37 -1.81 5.98 8.37
N ILE A 38 -1.63 6.34 7.10
CA ILE A 38 -0.58 5.75 6.26
C ILE A 38 0.81 6.09 6.78
N ARG A 39 1.06 7.35 7.21
CA ARG A 39 2.31 7.75 7.86
C ARG A 39 2.63 6.84 9.05
N ASP A 40 1.65 6.61 9.92
CA ASP A 40 1.85 5.84 11.15
C ASP A 40 1.99 4.33 10.87
N VAL A 41 1.29 3.80 9.86
CA VAL A 41 1.52 2.43 9.36
C VAL A 41 2.95 2.26 8.88
N LYS A 42 3.46 3.19 8.05
CA LYS A 42 4.83 3.16 7.53
C LYS A 42 5.85 3.30 8.67
N ALA A 43 5.68 4.28 9.56
CA ALA A 43 6.60 4.52 10.66
C ALA A 43 6.70 3.32 11.62
N HIS A 44 5.56 2.79 12.08
CA HIS A 44 5.57 1.66 13.02
C HIS A 44 6.08 0.36 12.39
N SER A 45 5.80 0.13 11.10
CA SER A 45 6.32 -1.06 10.41
C SER A 45 7.81 -0.94 10.14
N SER A 46 8.32 0.23 9.76
CA SER A 46 9.77 0.45 9.63
C SER A 46 10.49 0.29 10.97
N LEU A 47 9.95 0.85 12.05
CA LEU A 47 10.51 0.67 13.39
C LEU A 47 10.55 -0.82 13.78
N TRP A 48 9.48 -1.55 13.53
CA TRP A 48 9.41 -2.98 13.82
C TRP A 48 10.43 -3.78 12.98
N ALA A 49 10.53 -3.53 11.67
CA ALA A 49 11.46 -4.24 10.80
C ALA A 49 12.92 -4.02 11.23
N ASN A 50 13.33 -2.75 11.40
CA ASN A 50 14.71 -2.43 11.82
C ASN A 50 15.04 -2.97 13.22
N LYS A 51 14.07 -3.04 14.13
CA LYS A 51 14.27 -3.59 15.47
C LYS A 51 14.42 -5.12 15.46
N ASN A 52 13.66 -5.83 14.63
CA ASN A 52 13.64 -7.30 14.63
C ASN A 52 14.65 -7.92 13.67
N TYR A 53 15.13 -7.16 12.68
CA TYR A 53 16.12 -7.61 11.70
C TYR A 53 17.33 -6.67 11.66
N PRO A 54 18.06 -6.50 12.78
CA PRO A 54 19.12 -5.49 12.88
C PRO A 54 20.36 -5.79 12.03
N THR A 55 20.48 -7.00 11.49
CA THR A 55 21.59 -7.43 10.61
C THR A 55 21.32 -7.17 9.13
N LEU A 56 20.09 -6.81 8.76
CA LEU A 56 19.75 -6.40 7.40
C LEU A 56 20.03 -4.90 7.24
N ASP A 57 20.11 -4.45 5.99
CA ASP A 57 20.17 -3.02 5.69
C ASP A 57 18.96 -2.30 6.30
N LYS A 58 19.17 -1.02 6.62
CA LYS A 58 18.14 -0.19 7.23
C LYS A 58 16.91 -0.17 6.33
N PHE A 59 15.81 -0.70 6.83
CA PHE A 59 14.55 -0.72 6.11
C PHE A 59 13.85 0.64 6.21
N GLU A 60 13.46 1.19 5.06
CA GLU A 60 12.60 2.36 5.00
C GLU A 60 11.60 2.26 3.85
N TRP A 61 10.45 2.90 4.02
CA TRP A 61 9.48 3.07 2.94
C TRP A 61 9.82 4.32 2.13
N GLN A 62 9.50 4.30 0.84
CA GLN A 62 9.47 5.52 0.00
C GLN A 62 8.68 6.65 0.66
N LYS A 63 8.94 7.92 0.32
CA LYS A 63 8.21 9.05 0.92
C LYS A 63 6.73 9.03 0.55
N GLY A 64 6.43 8.82 -0.73
CA GLY A 64 5.08 8.78 -1.29
C GLY A 64 4.23 7.58 -0.87
N PHE A 65 2.96 7.62 -1.24
CA PHE A 65 2.04 6.49 -1.20
C PHE A 65 0.92 6.70 -2.20
N ALA A 66 0.32 5.61 -2.66
CA ALA A 66 -0.89 5.61 -3.47
C ALA A 66 -2.07 5.14 -2.61
N SER A 67 -3.21 5.81 -2.72
CA SER A 67 -4.45 5.38 -2.05
C SER A 67 -5.65 5.59 -2.96
N LEU A 68 -6.47 4.55 -3.08
CA LEU A 68 -7.65 4.52 -3.93
C LEU A 68 -8.85 4.11 -3.08
N THR A 69 -9.97 4.81 -3.23
CA THR A 69 -11.23 4.40 -2.58
C THR A 69 -11.86 3.27 -3.37
N VAL A 70 -12.26 2.21 -2.69
CA VAL A 70 -12.87 1.02 -3.29
C VAL A 70 -14.34 0.94 -2.90
N SER A 71 -15.23 0.74 -3.87
CA SER A 71 -16.65 0.50 -3.59
C SER A 71 -16.85 -0.88 -2.96
N TYR A 72 -17.90 -1.02 -2.15
CA TYR A 72 -18.21 -2.30 -1.53
C TYR A 72 -18.47 -3.43 -2.56
N SER A 73 -19.05 -3.09 -3.72
CA SER A 73 -19.30 -4.05 -4.80
C SER A 73 -18.02 -4.61 -5.44
N SER A 74 -16.91 -3.87 -5.38
CA SER A 74 -15.61 -4.30 -5.92
C SER A 74 -14.74 -5.02 -4.87
N LEU A 75 -15.22 -5.17 -3.63
CA LEU A 75 -14.41 -5.63 -2.50
C LEU A 75 -13.74 -6.98 -2.75
N GLU A 76 -14.51 -7.99 -3.16
CA GLU A 76 -13.97 -9.33 -3.42
C GLU A 76 -13.01 -9.35 -4.61
N GLY A 77 -13.27 -8.54 -5.64
CA GLY A 77 -12.35 -8.36 -6.76
C GLY A 77 -11.00 -7.80 -6.31
N VAL A 78 -11.02 -6.77 -5.45
CA VAL A 78 -9.78 -6.17 -4.93
C VAL A 78 -9.04 -7.12 -3.99
N LYS A 79 -9.75 -7.88 -3.13
CA LYS A 79 -9.12 -8.92 -2.30
C LYS A 79 -8.40 -9.95 -3.16
N ASN A 80 -9.06 -10.44 -4.21
CA ASN A 80 -8.47 -11.41 -5.13
C ASN A 80 -7.28 -10.81 -5.87
N TYR A 81 -7.36 -9.57 -6.31
CA TYR A 81 -6.24 -8.87 -6.93
C TYR A 81 -5.02 -8.81 -5.99
N ILE A 82 -5.20 -8.40 -4.72
CA ILE A 82 -4.12 -8.32 -3.73
C ILE A 82 -3.48 -9.70 -3.45
N LYS A 83 -4.29 -10.75 -3.35
CA LYS A 83 -3.79 -12.13 -3.11
C LYS A 83 -2.94 -12.65 -4.26
N ASN A 84 -3.20 -12.21 -5.49
CA ASN A 84 -2.56 -12.71 -6.70
C ASN A 84 -1.47 -11.77 -7.25
N GLN A 85 -0.95 -10.87 -6.41
CA GLN A 85 0.08 -9.91 -6.79
C GLN A 85 1.35 -10.56 -7.34
N GLU A 86 1.79 -11.68 -6.75
CA GLU A 86 2.95 -12.43 -7.26
C GLU A 86 2.75 -12.92 -8.70
N GLU A 87 1.56 -13.40 -9.06
CA GLU A 87 1.23 -13.80 -10.42
C GLU A 87 1.11 -12.59 -11.35
N HIS A 88 0.45 -11.52 -10.88
CA HIS A 88 0.28 -10.28 -11.62
C HIS A 88 1.64 -9.71 -12.07
N HIS A 89 2.60 -9.67 -11.14
CA HIS A 89 3.93 -9.12 -11.38
C HIS A 89 4.88 -10.01 -12.20
N LYS A 90 4.43 -11.19 -12.66
CA LYS A 90 5.15 -11.93 -13.71
C LYS A 90 5.08 -11.25 -15.08
N THR A 91 4.09 -10.38 -15.28
CA THR A 91 3.83 -9.74 -16.58
C THR A 91 3.66 -8.23 -16.52
N MET A 92 3.70 -7.64 -15.33
CA MET A 92 3.55 -6.20 -15.13
C MET A 92 4.48 -5.73 -14.03
N THR A 93 5.23 -4.67 -14.29
CA THR A 93 6.08 -4.04 -13.26
C THR A 93 5.26 -3.18 -12.31
N PHE A 94 5.80 -2.88 -11.12
CA PHE A 94 5.19 -1.92 -10.20
C PHE A 94 4.95 -0.55 -10.87
N GLU A 95 5.91 -0.04 -11.65
CA GLU A 95 5.77 1.22 -12.36
C GLU A 95 4.57 1.21 -13.33
N GLU A 96 4.47 0.18 -14.18
CA GLU A 96 3.36 0.07 -15.13
C GLU A 96 2.01 -0.04 -14.42
N GLU A 97 1.95 -0.79 -13.33
CA GLU A 97 0.74 -0.93 -12.52
C GLU A 97 0.35 0.40 -11.86
N TYR A 98 1.31 1.09 -11.27
CA TYR A 98 1.08 2.38 -10.63
C TYR A 98 0.59 3.43 -11.61
N LEU A 99 1.22 3.54 -12.79
CA LEU A 99 0.78 4.45 -13.85
C LEU A 99 -0.62 4.10 -14.34
N LYS A 100 -0.96 2.81 -14.51
CA LYS A 100 -2.31 2.38 -14.85
C LYS A 100 -3.35 2.79 -13.83
N PHE A 101 -3.02 2.76 -12.53
CA PHE A 101 -3.91 3.26 -11.50
C PHE A 101 -4.16 4.76 -11.62
N LEU A 102 -3.10 5.55 -11.83
CA LEU A 102 -3.24 7.00 -11.99
C LEU A 102 -4.07 7.35 -13.22
N ASP A 103 -3.80 6.71 -14.36
CA ASP A 103 -4.53 6.88 -15.60
C ASP A 103 -6.01 6.50 -15.44
N GLY A 104 -6.30 5.36 -14.80
CA GLY A 104 -7.65 4.89 -14.53
C GLY A 104 -8.47 5.80 -13.62
N GLN A 105 -7.81 6.65 -12.81
CA GLN A 105 -8.45 7.65 -11.97
C GLN A 105 -8.38 9.07 -12.53
N ASN A 106 -7.86 9.26 -13.75
CA ASN A 106 -7.61 10.57 -14.37
C ASN A 106 -6.73 11.50 -13.50
N VAL A 107 -5.80 10.93 -12.73
CA VAL A 107 -4.82 11.72 -11.97
C VAL A 107 -3.74 12.19 -12.93
N LYS A 108 -3.52 13.52 -13.00
CA LYS A 108 -2.43 14.09 -13.79
C LYS A 108 -1.11 13.96 -13.03
N TYR A 109 -0.08 13.46 -13.70
CA TYR A 109 1.27 13.34 -13.16
C TYR A 109 2.32 13.75 -14.20
N ASP A 110 3.47 14.17 -13.72
CA ASP A 110 4.65 14.39 -14.55
C ASP A 110 5.52 13.12 -14.50
N LYS A 111 5.74 12.49 -15.66
CA LYS A 111 6.53 11.26 -15.77
C LYS A 111 7.94 11.39 -15.19
N ARG A 112 8.47 12.61 -15.10
CA ARG A 112 9.80 12.87 -14.52
C ARG A 112 9.86 12.72 -13.00
N PHE A 113 8.71 12.84 -12.33
CA PHE A 113 8.62 12.91 -10.86
C PHE A 113 7.62 11.91 -10.27
N VAL A 114 6.98 11.08 -11.10
CA VAL A 114 5.86 10.24 -10.68
C VAL A 114 6.30 9.10 -9.74
N LEU A 115 7.57 8.70 -9.77
CA LEU A 115 8.11 7.62 -8.94
C LEU A 115 9.05 8.11 -7.82
N ASP A 116 9.18 9.43 -7.62
CA ASP A 116 10.11 10.04 -6.66
C ASP A 116 9.58 10.06 -5.20
#